data_AF-A0A948UEG4-F1
#
_entry.id   AF-A0A948UEG4-F1
#
_cell.length_a   1.000
_cell.length_b   1.000
_cell.length_c   1.000
_cell.angle_alpha   90.00
_cell.angle_beta   90.00
_cell.angle_gamma   90.00
#
_symmetry.space_group_name_H-M   'P 1'
#
loop_
_entity.id
_entity.type
_entity.pdbx_description
1 polymer ?
#
loop_
_entity_poly.entity_id
_entity_poly.type
_entity_poly.pdbx_seq_one_letter_code
_entity_poly.pdbx_strand_id
1 'polypeptide(L)'
;MISKLNLETFLKDVRIISAFYLKKLHKLGLYTVNDLLFYFPRRYNDFRNLLPIANLRVGETASIRGKILSIKNKAIFKRHINPLLLRKRSGVNITEAIIEDTTGSIRAI
;
A
#
# COMPACT_ATOMS: atom_id res chain seq x y z
N MET A 1 1.52 28.93 19.77
CA MET A 1 2.02 28.07 20.85
C MET A 1 1.94 26.62 20.38
N ILE A 2 3.07 26.00 20.06
CA ILE A 2 3.10 24.55 19.82
C ILE A 2 3.05 23.92 21.21
N SER A 3 1.97 23.22 21.53
CA SER A 3 1.89 22.42 22.75
C SER A 3 3.07 21.46 22.76
N LYS A 4 3.86 21.51 23.83
CA LYS A 4 5.05 20.68 23.97
C LYS A 4 4.59 19.22 24.06
N LEU A 5 4.80 18.45 22.99
CA LEU A 5 4.48 17.03 22.95
C LEU A 5 5.49 16.29 23.83
N ASN A 6 5.00 15.53 24.81
CA ASN A 6 5.83 14.70 25.68
C ASN A 6 5.47 13.23 25.46
N LEU A 7 6.30 12.32 25.99
CA LEU A 7 6.11 10.87 25.84
C LEU A 7 4.77 10.38 26.43
N GLU A 8 4.32 11.02 27.50
CA GLU A 8 3.06 10.69 28.18
C GLU A 8 1.82 11.27 27.51
N THR A 9 1.99 12.09 26.46
CA THR A 9 0.85 12.67 25.75
C THR A 9 0.01 11.55 25.12
N PHE A 10 -1.31 11.57 25.38
CA PHE A 10 -2.22 10.62 24.76
C PHE A 10 -2.35 10.88 23.27
N LEU A 11 -2.43 9.81 22.48
CA LEU A 11 -2.54 9.89 21.03
C LEU A 11 -3.81 10.64 20.58
N LYS A 12 -4.86 10.64 21.40
CA LYS A 12 -6.10 11.39 21.14
C LYS A 12 -5.89 12.91 21.07
N ASP A 13 -4.89 13.40 21.78
CA ASP A 13 -4.58 14.84 21.90
C ASP A 13 -3.55 15.26 20.83
N VAL A 14 -3.03 14.31 20.05
CA VAL A 14 -2.12 14.57 18.93
C VAL A 14 -2.93 15.00 17.70
N ARG A 15 -2.81 16.27 17.33
CA ARG A 15 -3.60 16.92 16.25
C ARG A 15 -3.66 16.17 14.91
N ILE A 16 -2.61 15.45 14.55
CA ILE A 16 -2.49 14.75 13.26
C ILE A 16 -3.28 13.43 13.25
N ILE A 17 -3.58 12.86 14.42
CA ILE A 17 -4.24 11.56 14.54
C ILE A 17 -5.74 11.75 14.60
N SER A 18 -6.45 11.32 13.55
CA SER A 18 -7.91 11.36 13.54
C SER A 18 -8.53 10.23 14.37
N ALA A 19 -9.80 10.41 14.76
CA ALA A 19 -10.56 9.42 15.52
C ALA A 19 -10.63 8.03 14.85
N PHE A 20 -10.56 7.98 13.52
CA PHE A 20 -10.51 6.72 12.78
C PHE A 20 -9.22 5.94 13.06
N TYR A 21 -8.08 6.62 13.07
CA TYR A 21 -6.79 6.01 13.36
C TYR A 21 -6.65 5.66 14.84
N LEU A 22 -7.18 6.47 15.76
CA LEU A 22 -7.18 6.16 17.20
C LEU A 22 -7.80 4.81 17.52
N LYS A 23 -8.96 4.50 16.93
CA LYS A 23 -9.60 3.19 17.10
C LYS A 23 -8.71 2.02 16.68
N LYS A 24 -7.89 2.20 15.64
CA LYS A 24 -6.95 1.17 15.18
C LYS A 24 -5.72 1.08 16.08
N LEU A 25 -5.18 2.21 16.52
CA LEU A 25 -4.04 2.28 17.43
C LEU A 25 -4.37 1.67 18.79
N HIS A 26 -5.55 1.95 19.34
CA HIS A 26 -6.00 1.33 20.60
C HIS A 26 -6.17 -0.19 20.48
N LYS A 27 -6.59 -0.71 19.32
CA LYS A 27 -6.63 -2.16 19.07
C LYS A 27 -5.25 -2.82 19.06
N LEU A 28 -4.20 -2.04 18.79
CA LEU A 28 -2.81 -2.46 18.89
C LEU A 28 -2.23 -2.23 20.29
N GLY A 29 -3.03 -1.74 21.25
CA GLY A 29 -2.59 -1.43 22.61
C GLY A 29 -1.80 -0.13 22.74
N LEU A 30 -1.86 0.75 21.74
CA LEU A 30 -1.10 2.01 21.70
C LEU A 30 -1.98 3.17 22.15
N TYR A 31 -1.60 3.86 23.24
CA TYR A 31 -2.40 4.94 23.82
C TYR A 31 -1.64 6.25 23.96
N THR A 32 -0.32 6.19 24.11
CA THR A 32 0.55 7.34 24.33
C THR A 32 1.57 7.50 23.20
N VAL A 33 2.21 8.68 23.14
CA VAL A 33 3.34 8.93 22.22
C VAL A 33 4.48 7.95 22.49
N ASN A 34 4.74 7.59 23.76
CA ASN A 34 5.73 6.59 24.14
C ASN A 34 5.45 5.24 23.46
N ASP A 35 4.22 4.74 23.56
CA ASP A 35 3.85 3.45 22.98
C ASP A 35 4.08 3.44 21.46
N LEU A 36 3.72 4.55 20.80
CA LEU A 36 3.89 4.70 19.35
C LEU A 36 5.36 4.69 18.93
N LEU A 37 6.24 5.36 19.68
CA LEU A 37 7.67 5.43 19.38
C LEU A 37 8.38 4.09 19.56
N PHE A 38 7.93 3.27 20.51
CA PHE A 38 8.46 1.94 20.77
C PHE A 38 7.70 0.82 20.04
N TYR A 39 6.72 1.17 19.20
CA TYR A 39 6.03 0.21 18.33
C TYR A 39 6.82 -0.02 17.03
N PHE A 40 7.81 -0.91 17.10
CA PHE A 40 8.68 -1.18 15.96
C PHE A 40 7.95 -1.91 14.81
N PRO A 41 8.27 -1.59 13.55
CA PRO A 41 7.77 -2.33 12.39
C PRO A 41 8.05 -3.82 12.48
N ARG A 42 7.06 -4.65 12.16
CA ARG A 42 7.23 -6.11 12.07
C ARG A 42 8.26 -6.54 11.03
N ARG A 43 8.39 -5.78 9.95
CA ARG A 43 9.37 -5.98 8.87
C ARG A 43 9.78 -4.63 8.30
N TYR A 44 11.07 -4.47 8.05
CA TYR A 44 11.60 -3.40 7.22
C TYR A 44 11.75 -3.92 5.79
N ASN A 45 11.14 -3.22 4.83
CA ASN A 45 11.38 -3.50 3.42
C ASN A 45 12.55 -2.63 2.94
N ASP A 46 13.60 -3.26 2.40
CA ASP A 46 14.73 -2.55 1.79
C ASP A 46 14.51 -2.46 0.28
N PHE A 47 14.39 -1.23 -0.23
CA PHE A 47 14.17 -0.94 -1.65
C PHE A 47 15.43 -0.37 -2.34
N ARG A 48 16.60 -0.42 -1.68
CA ARG A 48 17.87 0.09 -2.25
C ARG A 48 18.41 -0.78 -3.37
N ASN A 49 18.15 -2.08 -3.30
CA ASN A 49 18.63 -3.05 -4.29
C ASN A 49 17.72 -3.03 -5.51
N LEU A 50 18.10 -2.23 -6.50
CA LEU A 50 17.42 -2.16 -7.80
C LEU A 50 17.95 -3.27 -8.72
N LEU A 51 17.04 -4.07 -9.26
CA LEU A 51 17.35 -5.07 -10.28
C LEU A 51 16.91 -4.56 -11.65
N PRO A 52 17.71 -4.75 -12.72
CA PRO A 52 17.24 -4.49 -14.07
C PRO A 52 16.13 -5.49 -14.42
N ILE A 53 15.17 -5.06 -15.24
CA ILE A 53 14.00 -5.86 -15.61
C ILE A 53 14.40 -7.21 -16.21
N ALA A 54 15.47 -7.26 -17.02
CA ALA A 54 15.96 -8.50 -17.62
C ALA A 54 16.43 -9.56 -16.61
N ASN A 55 16.80 -9.17 -15.39
CA ASN A 55 17.31 -10.08 -14.36
C ASN A 55 16.25 -10.52 -13.34
N LEU A 56 14.99 -10.09 -13.52
CA LEU A 56 13.91 -10.47 -12.63
C LEU A 56 13.62 -11.96 -12.70
N ARG A 57 13.36 -12.57 -11.53
CA ARG A 57 12.98 -13.97 -11.41
C ARG A 57 11.54 -14.10 -10.96
N VAL A 58 10.83 -15.08 -11.53
CA VAL A 58 9.44 -15.35 -11.16
C VAL A 58 9.36 -15.77 -9.69
N GLY A 59 8.46 -15.13 -8.95
CA GLY A 59 8.25 -15.39 -7.52
C GLY A 59 9.15 -14.60 -6.57
N GLU A 60 10.11 -13.83 -7.09
CA GLU A 60 10.97 -12.96 -6.28
C GLU A 60 10.30 -11.60 -6.02
N THR A 61 10.52 -11.04 -4.83
CA THR A 61 10.18 -9.63 -4.54
C THR A 61 11.39 -8.76 -4.81
N ALA A 62 11.35 -8.03 -5.92
CA ALA A 62 12.44 -7.19 -6.40
C ALA A 62 11.99 -5.73 -6.54
N SER A 63 12.94 -4.81 -6.44
CA SER A 63 12.72 -3.39 -6.74
C SER A 63 13.25 -3.08 -8.15
N ILE A 64 12.45 -2.41 -8.96
CA ILE A 64 12.86 -1.96 -10.30
C ILE A 64 12.67 -0.45 -10.44
N ARG A 65 13.43 0.16 -11.35
CA ARG A 65 13.27 1.56 -11.74
C ARG A 65 13.13 1.61 -13.25
N GLY A 66 12.14 2.36 -13.73
CA GLY A 66 11.88 2.50 -15.15
C GLY A 66 10.90 3.63 -15.45
N LYS A 67 10.75 3.95 -16.73
CA LYS A 67 9.78 4.89 -17.26
C LYS A 67 8.45 4.18 -17.49
N ILE A 68 7.35 4.84 -17.13
CA ILE A 68 6.02 4.35 -17.46
C ILE A 68 5.72 4.69 -18.92
N LEU A 69 5.46 3.67 -19.74
CA LEU A 69 5.08 3.83 -21.14
C LEU A 69 3.57 3.98 -21.34
N SER A 70 2.77 3.27 -20.53
CA SER A 70 1.31 3.28 -20.65
C SER A 70 0.68 2.91 -19.31
N ILE A 71 -0.47 3.52 -19.02
CA ILE A 71 -1.35 3.16 -17.90
C ILE A 71 -2.75 2.94 -18.48
N LYS A 72 -3.39 1.81 -18.16
CA LYS A 72 -4.73 1.48 -18.63
C LYS A 72 -5.56 0.93 -17.48
N ASN A 73 -6.82 1.37 -17.40
CA ASN A 73 -7.80 0.79 -16.50
C ASN A 73 -8.70 -0.16 -17.28
N LYS A 74 -8.75 -1.43 -16.87
CA LYS A 74 -9.61 -2.45 -17.46
C LYS A 74 -10.67 -2.88 -16.45
N ALA A 75 -11.93 -2.59 -16.77
CA ALA A 75 -13.07 -3.15 -16.03
C ALA A 75 -13.29 -4.60 -16.48
N ILE A 76 -13.12 -5.55 -15.57
CA ILE A 76 -13.46 -6.96 -15.79
C ILE A 76 -14.86 -7.21 -15.22
N PHE A 77 -15.82 -7.35 -16.12
CA PHE A 77 -17.14 -7.89 -15.79
C PHE A 77 -17.04 -9.42 -15.77
N LYS A 78 -17.47 -10.06 -14.67
CA LYS A 78 -17.49 -11.53 -14.58
C LYS A 78 -18.50 -12.08 -15.61
N ARG A 79 -18.01 -12.56 -16.76
CA ARG A 79 -18.82 -12.92 -17.93
C ARG A 79 -19.62 -14.23 -17.83
N HIS A 80 -19.60 -14.94 -16.70
CA HIS A 80 -20.39 -16.17 -16.52
C HIS A 80 -20.87 -16.33 -15.08
N ILE A 81 -21.85 -15.52 -14.66
CA ILE A 81 -22.63 -15.82 -13.45
C ILE A 81 -24.09 -15.60 -13.78
N ASN A 82 -24.90 -16.62 -13.47
CA ASN A 82 -26.33 -16.72 -13.74
C ASN A 82 -27.06 -15.38 -13.47
N PRO A 83 -27.80 -14.81 -14.45
CA PRO A 83 -28.39 -13.48 -14.33
C PRO A 83 -29.38 -13.33 -13.16
N LEU A 84 -29.97 -14.43 -12.68
CA LEU A 84 -30.87 -14.45 -11.52
C LEU A 84 -30.18 -14.22 -10.16
N LEU A 85 -28.85 -14.34 -10.08
CA LEU A 85 -28.08 -14.11 -8.84
C LEU A 85 -27.40 -12.72 -8.81
N LEU A 86 -27.69 -11.85 -9.80
CA LEU A 86 -27.03 -10.56 -9.98
C LEU A 86 -27.61 -9.46 -9.08
N ARG A 87 -27.67 -9.71 -7.77
CA ARG A 87 -27.80 -8.59 -6.84
C ARG A 87 -26.42 -7.99 -6.63
N LYS A 88 -26.05 -7.03 -7.50
CA LYS A 88 -25.04 -6.00 -7.22
C LYS A 88 -23.58 -6.49 -7.07
N ARG A 89 -23.01 -7.16 -8.08
CA ARG A 89 -21.55 -7.36 -8.15
C ARG A 89 -20.93 -6.37 -9.14
N SER A 90 -20.45 -5.24 -8.59
CA SER A 90 -19.61 -4.28 -9.30
C SER A 90 -18.43 -5.01 -9.98
N GLY A 91 -18.20 -4.75 -11.27
CA GLY A 91 -17.01 -5.24 -11.96
C GLY A 91 -15.73 -4.85 -11.23
N VAL A 92 -14.66 -5.62 -11.42
CA VAL A 92 -13.35 -5.31 -10.83
C VAL A 92 -12.58 -4.44 -11.82
N ASN A 93 -12.15 -3.26 -11.38
CA ASN A 93 -11.23 -2.42 -12.16
C ASN A 93 -9.80 -2.87 -11.87
N ILE A 94 -9.04 -3.15 -12.92
CA ILE A 94 -7.62 -3.49 -12.86
C ILE A 94 -6.82 -2.37 -13.52
N THR A 95 -5.81 -1.86 -12.83
CA THR A 95 -4.93 -0.80 -13.32
C THR A 95 -3.63 -1.41 -13.79
N GLU A 96 -3.44 -1.47 -15.10
CA GLU A 96 -2.26 -2.06 -15.71
C GLU A 96 -1.31 -0.96 -16.17
N ALA A 97 -0.03 -1.09 -15.86
CA ALA A 97 1.03 -0.19 -16.31
C ALA A 97 2.13 -0.96 -17.05
N ILE A 98 2.63 -0.41 -18.14
CA ILE A 98 3.84 -0.91 -18.82
C ILE A 98 5.00 -0.04 -18.36
N ILE A 99 6.01 -0.66 -17.78
CA ILE A 99 7.22 -0.01 -17.26
C ILE A 99 8.40 -0.49 -18.10
N GLU A 100 9.21 0.44 -18.58
CA GLU A 100 10.40 0.18 -19.39
C GLU A 100 11.65 0.70 -18.69
N ASP A 101 12.71 -0.10 -18.72
CA ASP A 101 14.07 0.27 -18.35
C ASP A 101 15.00 -0.02 -19.54
N THR A 102 16.26 0.39 -19.43
CA THR A 102 17.32 0.15 -20.42
C THR A 102 17.44 -1.30 -20.88
N THR A 103 17.04 -2.26 -20.03
CA THR A 103 17.16 -3.70 -20.30
C THR A 103 15.90 -4.35 -20.87
N GLY A 104 14.74 -3.67 -20.83
CA GLY A 104 13.48 -4.24 -21.32
C GLY A 104 12.24 -3.64 -20.67
N SER A 105 11.09 -4.25 -20.93
CA SER A 105 9.79 -3.78 -20.43
C SER A 105 9.03 -4.85 -19.64
N ILE A 106 8.31 -4.45 -18.60
CA ILE A 106 7.45 -5.31 -17.78
C ILE A 106 6.05 -4.70 -17.61
N ARG A 107 5.05 -5.57 -17.51
CA ARG A 107 3.67 -5.18 -17.20
C ARG A 107 3.41 -5.34 -15.70
N ALA A 108 3.10 -4.23 -15.03
CA ALA A 108 2.56 -4.19 -13.68
C ALA A 108 1.02 -4.18 -13.74
N ILE A 109 0.36 -4.86 -12.79
CA ILE A 109 -1.09 -5.06 -12.71
C ILE A 109 -1.56 -4.77 -11.29
#